data_AF-A0A1F8DIL8-F1
#
_entry.id   AF-A0A1F8DIL8-F1
#
_cell.length_a   1.000
_cell.length_b   1.000
_cell.length_c   1.000
_cell.angle_alpha   90.00
_cell.angle_beta   90.00
_cell.angle_gamma   90.00
#
_symmetry.space_group_name_H-M   'P 1'
#
loop_
_entity.id
_entity.type
_entity.pdbx_description
1 polymer ?
#
loop_
_entity_poly.entity_id
_entity_poly.type
_entity_poly.pdbx_seq_one_letter_code
_entity_poly.pdbx_strand_id
1 'polypeptide(L)'
;MNKFTSRFVNSEERKNKRKAVLFIALTVVAFAVLYFLGIPAIGRLTALVSSLKGNDQKISSSDITPPPAPKFRNFPEYTNQQSVALYGNTEAGATVKLTFDGNPQEILSDGSGQFSFNVTLQDGENIFAAIAIDQSGNQSQKTEDHTIVFDKKTPDLEITSPSDGSSFFGSSQRQITLEGKTEATASVTVNDRIISVEEDGTFQYTTTLNEGGNTLKVISKDLAGNTTEKSLTLNFTP
;
A
#
# COMPACT_ATOMS: atom_id res chain seq x y z
N MET A 1 -22.92 101.30 -62.78
CA MET A 1 -23.68 100.04 -62.92
C MET A 1 -24.10 99.60 -61.51
N ASN A 2 -25.22 100.13 -61.01
CA ASN A 2 -25.63 99.99 -59.60
C ASN A 2 -26.34 98.65 -59.38
N LYS A 3 -25.73 97.75 -58.60
CA LYS A 3 -26.38 96.50 -58.16
C LYS A 3 -27.43 96.83 -57.09
N PHE A 4 -28.70 96.81 -57.47
CA PHE A 4 -29.82 96.76 -56.54
C PHE A 4 -29.82 95.39 -55.83
N THR A 5 -29.30 95.33 -54.61
CA THR A 5 -29.49 94.14 -53.77
C THR A 5 -30.88 94.22 -53.11
N SER A 6 -31.78 93.36 -53.57
CA SER A 6 -33.16 93.26 -53.10
C SER A 6 -33.20 92.85 -51.63
N ARG A 7 -34.02 93.56 -50.82
CA ARG A 7 -34.23 93.31 -49.38
C ARG A 7 -34.67 91.87 -49.06
N PHE A 8 -35.20 91.13 -50.05
CA PHE A 8 -35.57 89.72 -49.91
C PHE A 8 -34.37 88.77 -49.78
N VAL A 9 -33.27 89.04 -50.51
CA VAL A 9 -32.05 88.21 -50.50
C VAL A 9 -31.37 88.22 -49.13
N ASN A 10 -31.30 89.40 -48.50
CA ASN A 10 -30.72 89.57 -47.16
C ASN A 10 -31.53 88.84 -46.06
N SER A 11 -32.83 88.60 -46.28
CA SER A 11 -33.70 87.84 -45.37
C SER A 11 -33.43 86.33 -45.48
N GLU A 12 -33.33 85.80 -46.70
CA GLU A 12 -33.03 84.38 -46.93
C GLU A 12 -31.62 84.01 -46.49
N GLU A 13 -30.64 84.88 -46.73
CA GLU A 13 -29.27 84.67 -46.27
C GLU A 13 -29.18 84.60 -44.73
N ARG A 14 -29.93 85.44 -44.01
CA ARG A 14 -30.01 85.38 -42.54
C ARG A 14 -30.69 84.10 -42.06
N LYS A 15 -31.75 83.64 -42.74
CA LYS A 15 -32.42 82.37 -42.41
C LYS A 15 -31.50 81.17 -42.64
N ASN A 16 -30.75 81.17 -43.73
CA ASN A 16 -29.81 80.10 -44.07
C ASN A 16 -28.60 80.09 -43.13
N LYS A 17 -28.05 81.26 -42.75
CA LYS A 17 -27.01 81.35 -41.71
C LYS A 17 -27.50 80.83 -40.35
N ARG A 18 -28.73 81.17 -39.95
CA ARG A 18 -29.32 80.63 -38.70
C ARG A 18 -29.48 79.11 -38.74
N LYS A 19 -29.94 78.55 -39.87
CA LYS A 19 -30.02 77.09 -40.07
C LYS A 19 -28.64 76.45 -40.04
N ALA A 20 -27.64 77.04 -40.71
CA ALA A 20 -26.26 76.53 -40.70
C ALA A 20 -25.67 76.50 -39.29
N VAL A 21 -25.85 77.57 -38.50
CA VAL A 21 -25.41 77.63 -37.10
C VAL A 21 -26.13 76.58 -36.25
N LEU A 22 -27.44 76.36 -36.46
CA LEU A 22 -28.19 75.30 -35.79
C LEU A 22 -27.62 73.91 -36.10
N PHE A 23 -27.32 73.62 -37.37
CA PHE A 23 -26.74 72.33 -37.76
C PHE A 23 -25.35 72.12 -37.16
N ILE A 24 -24.50 73.14 -37.14
CA ILE A 24 -23.18 73.07 -36.50
C ILE A 24 -23.33 72.85 -34.98
N ALA A 25 -24.27 73.55 -34.33
CA ALA A 25 -24.53 73.33 -32.91
C ALA A 25 -25.03 71.90 -32.63
N LEU A 26 -25.93 71.38 -33.47
CA LEU A 26 -26.43 70.00 -33.36
C LEU A 26 -25.33 68.96 -33.56
N THR A 27 -24.42 69.15 -34.52
CA THR A 27 -23.31 68.22 -34.71
C THR A 27 -22.35 68.24 -33.53
N VAL A 28 -22.02 69.41 -33.00
CA VAL A 28 -21.17 69.54 -31.80
C VAL A 28 -21.82 68.86 -30.59
N VAL A 29 -23.13 69.04 -30.39
CA VAL A 29 -23.87 68.34 -29.32
C VAL A 29 -23.87 66.83 -29.54
N ALA A 30 -24.07 66.36 -30.77
CA ALA A 30 -24.01 64.93 -31.07
C ALA A 30 -22.63 64.32 -30.79
N PHE A 31 -21.55 65.01 -31.15
CA PHE A 31 -20.18 64.60 -30.80
C PHE A 31 -19.94 64.61 -29.29
N ALA A 32 -20.45 65.61 -28.57
CA ALA A 32 -20.35 65.65 -27.11
C ALA A 32 -21.10 64.48 -26.47
N VAL A 33 -22.30 64.14 -26.94
CA VAL A 33 -23.08 62.98 -26.47
C VAL A 33 -22.32 61.67 -26.73
N LEU A 34 -21.75 61.49 -27.92
CA LEU A 34 -20.93 60.31 -28.24
C LEU A 34 -19.68 60.21 -27.37
N TYR A 35 -19.03 61.33 -27.08
CA TYR A 35 -17.84 61.37 -26.24
C TYR A 35 -18.18 61.10 -24.76
N PHE A 36 -19.16 61.81 -24.20
CA PHE A 36 -19.51 61.74 -22.78
C PHE A 36 -20.34 60.52 -22.41
N LEU A 37 -21.19 59.99 -23.31
CA LEU A 37 -21.99 58.80 -23.04
C LEU A 37 -21.46 57.54 -23.73
N GLY A 38 -20.98 57.66 -24.97
CA GLY A 38 -20.55 56.51 -25.78
C GLY A 38 -19.30 55.83 -25.22
N ILE A 39 -18.22 56.59 -24.98
CA ILE A 39 -16.95 56.02 -24.49
C ILE A 39 -17.14 55.32 -23.12
N PRO A 40 -17.81 55.92 -22.12
CA PRO A 40 -18.05 55.24 -20.85
C PRO A 40 -18.96 54.00 -20.98
N ALA A 41 -19.94 54.02 -21.89
CA ALA A 41 -20.81 52.87 -22.13
C ALA A 41 -20.03 51.66 -22.68
N ILE A 42 -19.08 51.90 -23.59
CA ILE A 42 -18.19 50.84 -24.11
C ILE A 42 -17.34 50.25 -22.98
N GLY A 43 -16.76 51.07 -22.11
CA GLY A 43 -15.98 50.59 -20.96
C GLY A 43 -16.80 49.76 -19.96
N ARG A 44 -18.07 50.10 -19.75
CA ARG A 44 -18.97 49.29 -18.91
C ARG A 44 -19.34 47.96 -19.57
N LEU A 45 -19.54 47.97 -20.89
CA LEU A 45 -19.82 46.76 -21.67
C LEU A 45 -18.62 45.80 -21.66
N THR A 46 -17.40 46.31 -21.80
CA THR A 46 -16.18 45.46 -21.73
C THR A 46 -15.99 44.87 -20.34
N ALA A 47 -16.24 45.63 -19.28
CA ALA A 47 -16.21 45.12 -17.91
C ALA A 47 -17.25 44.00 -17.69
N LEU A 48 -18.49 44.18 -18.18
CA LEU A 48 -19.54 43.17 -18.11
C LEU A 48 -19.14 41.90 -18.88
N VAL A 49 -18.67 42.03 -20.13
CA VAL A 49 -18.22 40.89 -20.95
C VAL A 49 -17.03 40.19 -20.30
N SER A 50 -16.11 40.92 -19.67
CA SER A 50 -15.00 40.34 -18.91
C SER A 50 -15.48 39.61 -17.64
N SER A 51 -16.52 40.10 -16.97
CA SER A 51 -17.11 39.42 -15.81
C SER A 51 -17.90 38.16 -16.18
N LEU A 52 -18.52 38.14 -17.36
CA LEU A 52 -19.18 36.94 -17.92
C LEU A 52 -18.20 35.94 -18.50
N LYS A 53 -17.02 36.40 -18.93
CA LYS A 53 -15.85 35.59 -19.33
C LYS A 53 -14.88 35.38 -18.16
N GLY A 54 -15.35 35.57 -16.93
CA GLY A 54 -14.66 35.08 -15.75
C GLY A 54 -14.63 33.57 -15.86
N ASN A 55 -13.43 33.02 -16.09
CA ASN A 55 -13.18 31.59 -16.00
C ASN A 55 -13.66 31.11 -14.62
N ASP A 56 -14.81 30.45 -14.56
CA ASP A 56 -15.12 29.41 -13.56
C ASP A 56 -14.24 28.17 -13.84
N GLN A 57 -12.94 28.40 -14.01
CA GLN A 57 -11.97 27.36 -13.79
C GLN A 57 -11.89 27.25 -12.27
N LYS A 58 -12.79 26.43 -11.68
CA LYS A 58 -12.40 25.71 -10.47
C LYS A 58 -11.04 25.12 -10.80
N ILE A 59 -9.99 25.64 -10.18
CA ILE A 59 -8.67 25.02 -10.21
C ILE A 59 -8.90 23.69 -9.50
N SER A 60 -9.23 22.67 -10.28
CA SER A 60 -9.11 21.29 -9.85
C SER A 60 -7.61 21.10 -9.78
N SER A 61 -7.03 21.31 -8.61
CA SER A 61 -5.67 20.85 -8.34
C SER A 61 -5.73 19.33 -8.47
N SER A 62 -5.60 18.81 -9.69
CA SER A 62 -5.42 17.39 -9.91
C SER A 62 -4.13 17.05 -9.19
N ASP A 63 -4.24 16.39 -8.06
CA ASP A 63 -3.07 15.87 -7.38
C ASP A 63 -2.34 14.95 -8.34
N ILE A 64 -1.04 15.18 -8.51
CA ILE A 64 -0.15 14.37 -9.35
C ILE A 64 0.91 13.67 -8.53
N THR A 65 0.85 13.76 -7.20
CA THR A 65 1.86 13.21 -6.29
C THR A 65 1.50 11.76 -5.99
N PRO A 66 2.34 10.79 -6.37
CA PRO A 66 2.09 9.41 -5.98
C PRO A 66 2.14 9.21 -4.46
N PRO A 67 1.29 8.33 -3.92
CA PRO A 67 1.41 7.90 -2.53
C PRO A 67 2.70 7.08 -2.34
N PRO A 68 3.19 6.92 -1.09
CA PRO A 68 4.27 5.99 -0.78
C PRO A 68 3.84 4.53 -1.04
N ALA A 69 4.81 3.68 -1.35
CA ALA A 69 4.55 2.24 -1.51
C ALA A 69 3.94 1.63 -0.22
N PRO A 70 3.02 0.67 -0.34
CA PRO A 70 2.50 -0.07 0.81
C PRO A 70 3.63 -0.67 1.66
N LYS A 71 3.45 -0.70 2.98
CA LYS A 71 4.38 -1.34 3.91
C LYS A 71 3.69 -2.51 4.60
N PHE A 72 4.11 -3.73 4.28
CA PHE A 72 3.63 -4.94 4.95
C PHE A 72 4.29 -5.13 6.32
N ARG A 73 3.61 -5.81 7.22
CA ARG A 73 4.08 -6.10 8.59
C ARG A 73 3.63 -7.49 9.01
N ASN A 74 4.43 -8.14 9.85
CA ASN A 74 4.08 -9.34 10.62
C ASN A 74 3.54 -10.51 9.79
N PHE A 75 4.09 -10.78 8.61
CA PHE A 75 3.86 -12.04 7.89
C PHE A 75 4.99 -13.04 8.19
N PRO A 76 4.70 -14.35 8.23
CA PRO A 76 5.71 -15.37 8.47
C PRO A 76 6.59 -15.61 7.24
N GLU A 77 7.86 -15.93 7.45
CA GLU A 77 8.74 -16.43 6.36
C GLU A 77 8.43 -17.91 6.06
N TYR A 78 8.13 -18.70 7.10
CA TYR A 78 7.73 -20.10 7.01
C TYR A 78 6.44 -20.32 7.82
N THR A 79 5.51 -21.12 7.30
CA THR A 79 4.28 -21.43 8.01
C THR A 79 3.71 -22.78 7.58
N ASN A 80 3.02 -23.44 8.49
CA ASN A 80 2.19 -24.61 8.20
C ASN A 80 0.69 -24.27 8.12
N GLN A 81 0.36 -22.98 8.16
CA GLN A 81 -1.01 -22.50 7.97
C GLN A 81 -1.22 -22.11 6.51
N GLN A 82 -2.16 -22.80 5.85
CA GLN A 82 -2.47 -22.54 4.45
C GLN A 82 -3.08 -21.15 4.19
N SER A 83 -3.70 -20.54 5.20
CA SER A 83 -4.25 -19.18 5.07
C SER A 83 -3.50 -18.21 5.96
N VAL A 84 -3.06 -17.10 5.37
CA VAL A 84 -2.30 -16.05 6.04
C VAL A 84 -2.98 -14.71 5.79
N ALA A 85 -3.06 -13.89 6.85
CA ALA A 85 -3.46 -12.50 6.76
C ALA A 85 -2.22 -11.61 6.59
N LEU A 86 -2.16 -10.85 5.49
CA LEU A 86 -1.11 -9.88 5.20
C LEU A 86 -1.58 -8.50 5.63
N TYR A 87 -1.00 -8.00 6.71
CA TYR A 87 -1.29 -6.66 7.24
C TYR A 87 -0.30 -5.64 6.71
N GLY A 88 -0.76 -4.40 6.58
CA GLY A 88 0.14 -3.31 6.24
C GLY A 88 -0.51 -1.94 6.37
N ASN A 89 0.25 -0.95 5.93
CA ASN A 89 -0.21 0.44 5.88
C ASN A 89 0.19 1.13 4.57
N THR A 90 -0.65 2.06 4.13
CA THR A 90 -0.42 2.95 3.00
C THR A 90 -1.03 4.34 3.33
N GLU A 91 -1.21 5.20 2.34
CA GLU A 91 -1.96 6.44 2.47
C GLU A 91 -3.44 6.17 2.79
N ALA A 92 -4.03 6.93 3.71
CA ALA A 92 -5.41 6.73 4.13
C ALA A 92 -6.40 6.87 2.97
N GLY A 93 -7.25 5.86 2.78
CA GLY A 93 -8.23 5.83 1.69
C GLY A 93 -7.63 5.57 0.30
N ALA A 94 -6.35 5.19 0.19
CA ALA A 94 -5.77 4.68 -1.04
C ALA A 94 -6.18 3.21 -1.28
N THR A 95 -6.31 2.83 -2.54
CA THR A 95 -6.52 1.43 -2.97
C THR A 95 -5.17 0.72 -3.02
N VAL A 96 -5.03 -0.37 -2.28
CA VAL A 96 -3.86 -1.25 -2.38
C VAL A 96 -4.15 -2.35 -3.37
N LYS A 97 -3.25 -2.52 -4.34
CA LYS A 97 -3.28 -3.62 -5.30
C LYS A 97 -2.16 -4.60 -4.99
N LEU A 98 -2.52 -5.75 -4.44
CA LEU A 98 -1.64 -6.88 -4.17
C LEU A 98 -1.59 -7.78 -5.42
N THR A 99 -0.39 -8.21 -5.81
CA THR A 99 -0.19 -9.33 -6.73
C THR A 99 0.36 -10.48 -5.92
N PHE A 100 -0.39 -11.57 -5.79
CA PHE A 100 -0.03 -12.77 -5.05
C PHE A 100 0.07 -13.95 -6.02
N ASP A 101 1.26 -14.51 -6.23
CA ASP A 101 1.56 -15.55 -7.24
C ASP A 101 0.98 -15.22 -8.63
N GLY A 102 1.13 -13.97 -9.05
CA GLY A 102 0.60 -13.45 -10.31
C GLY A 102 -0.89 -13.13 -10.33
N ASN A 103 -1.64 -13.46 -9.27
CA ASN A 103 -3.07 -13.17 -9.15
C ASN A 103 -3.28 -11.81 -8.46
N PRO A 104 -3.93 -10.83 -9.12
CA PRO A 104 -4.19 -9.53 -8.53
C PRO A 104 -5.38 -9.57 -7.54
N GLN A 105 -5.24 -8.85 -6.44
CA GLN A 105 -6.28 -8.56 -5.45
C GLN A 105 -6.23 -7.07 -5.11
N GLU A 106 -7.37 -6.46 -4.82
CA GLU A 106 -7.45 -5.03 -4.48
C GLU A 106 -8.29 -4.81 -3.22
N ILE A 107 -7.85 -3.92 -2.33
CA ILE A 107 -8.61 -3.51 -1.15
C ILE A 107 -8.43 -2.01 -0.90
N LEU A 108 -9.47 -1.37 -0.37
CA LEU A 108 -9.38 0.02 0.09
C LEU A 108 -8.78 0.05 1.50
N SER A 109 -7.76 0.88 1.72
CA SER A 109 -7.23 1.13 3.06
C SER A 109 -8.21 1.96 3.89
N ASP A 110 -8.18 1.79 5.21
CA ASP A 110 -9.06 2.52 6.11
C ASP A 110 -8.64 3.99 6.32
N GLY A 111 -9.39 4.72 7.14
CA GLY A 111 -9.11 6.14 7.45
C GLY A 111 -7.79 6.39 8.19
N SER A 112 -7.11 5.34 8.65
CA SER A 112 -5.75 5.38 9.20
C SER A 112 -4.69 4.83 8.25
N GLY A 113 -5.09 4.42 7.04
CA GLY A 113 -4.23 3.82 6.02
C GLY A 113 -3.93 2.34 6.25
N GLN A 114 -4.62 1.66 7.18
CA GLN A 114 -4.41 0.23 7.42
C GLN A 114 -5.15 -0.62 6.38
N PHE A 115 -4.57 -1.76 6.03
CA PHE A 115 -5.17 -2.75 5.14
C PHE A 115 -4.84 -4.17 5.58
N SER A 116 -5.66 -5.13 5.14
CA SER A 116 -5.46 -6.57 5.39
C SER A 116 -5.91 -7.37 4.17
N PHE A 117 -5.04 -8.23 3.64
CA PHE A 117 -5.40 -9.25 2.64
C PHE A 117 -5.43 -10.62 3.30
N ASN A 118 -6.35 -11.49 2.87
CA ASN A 118 -6.29 -12.91 3.20
C ASN A 118 -5.87 -13.67 1.95
N VAL A 119 -4.75 -14.38 2.05
CA VAL A 119 -4.18 -15.17 0.96
C VAL A 119 -4.22 -16.65 1.30
N THR A 120 -4.35 -17.48 0.27
CA THR A 120 -4.29 -18.94 0.38
C THR A 120 -3.01 -19.41 -0.28
N LEU A 121 -2.11 -19.97 0.53
CA LEU A 121 -0.80 -20.43 0.10
C LEU A 121 -0.89 -21.75 -0.67
N GLN A 122 -0.05 -21.86 -1.70
CA GLN A 122 0.31 -23.10 -2.36
C GLN A 122 1.55 -23.73 -1.70
N ASP A 123 1.68 -25.05 -1.80
CA ASP A 123 2.81 -25.78 -1.21
C ASP A 123 4.14 -25.25 -1.75
N GLY A 124 5.10 -24.94 -0.87
CA GLY A 124 6.37 -24.32 -1.23
C GLY A 124 6.34 -22.78 -1.20
N GLU A 125 7.12 -22.16 -2.09
CA GLU A 125 7.30 -20.71 -2.13
C GLU A 125 6.08 -19.99 -2.73
N ASN A 126 5.61 -18.95 -2.03
CA ASN A 126 4.57 -18.04 -2.47
C ASN A 126 5.12 -16.62 -2.44
N ILE A 127 4.95 -15.88 -3.54
CA ILE A 127 5.56 -14.56 -3.72
C ILE A 127 4.48 -13.50 -3.86
N PHE A 128 4.66 -12.36 -3.18
CA PHE A 128 3.75 -11.24 -3.30
C PHE A 128 4.43 -9.89 -3.31
N ALA A 129 3.76 -8.92 -3.93
CA ALA A 129 4.14 -7.52 -3.92
C ALA A 129 2.92 -6.63 -4.16
N ALA A 130 3.02 -5.34 -3.86
CA ALA A 130 1.89 -4.42 -4.01
C ALA A 130 2.27 -3.04 -4.56
N ILE A 131 1.25 -2.31 -5.00
CA ILE A 131 1.26 -0.87 -5.24
C ILE A 131 0.07 -0.23 -4.50
N ALA A 132 0.14 1.08 -4.25
CA ALA A 132 -0.98 1.88 -3.79
C ALA A 132 -1.44 2.83 -4.90
N ILE A 133 -2.73 3.12 -4.96
CA ILE A 133 -3.36 4.06 -5.86
C ILE A 133 -4.16 5.05 -5.02
N ASP A 134 -3.81 6.33 -5.06
CA ASP A 134 -4.53 7.36 -4.31
C ASP A 134 -5.92 7.66 -4.90
N GLN A 135 -6.66 8.58 -4.26
CA GLN A 135 -8.01 8.97 -4.71
C GLN A 135 -8.02 9.74 -6.04
N SER A 136 -6.88 10.32 -6.43
CA SER A 136 -6.69 11.04 -7.69
C SER A 136 -6.19 10.13 -8.82
N GLY A 137 -5.89 8.87 -8.52
CA GLY A 137 -5.42 7.85 -9.46
C GLY A 137 -3.89 7.75 -9.59
N ASN A 138 -3.10 8.45 -8.77
CA ASN A 138 -1.64 8.35 -8.82
C ASN A 138 -1.18 7.03 -8.20
N GLN A 139 -0.20 6.38 -8.84
CA GLN A 139 0.30 5.06 -8.43
C GLN A 139 1.66 5.15 -7.75
N SER A 140 1.81 4.49 -6.61
CA SER A 140 3.10 4.36 -5.92
C SER A 140 4.11 3.53 -6.72
N GLN A 141 5.36 3.55 -6.26
CA GLN A 141 6.31 2.49 -6.62
C GLN A 141 5.82 1.12 -6.13
N LYS A 142 6.26 0.05 -6.80
CA LYS A 142 6.05 -1.33 -6.37
C LYS A 142 6.86 -1.60 -5.09
N THR A 143 6.30 -2.38 -4.16
CA THR A 143 7.08 -2.94 -3.05
C THR A 143 8.18 -3.87 -3.57
N GLU A 144 9.11 -4.24 -2.70
CA GLU A 144 9.92 -5.43 -2.93
C GLU A 144 9.04 -6.68 -3.02
N ASP A 145 9.59 -7.73 -3.63
CA ASP A 145 8.95 -9.04 -3.63
C ASP A 145 9.18 -9.69 -2.26
N HIS A 146 8.10 -10.12 -1.63
CA HIS A 146 8.11 -10.83 -0.35
C HIS A 146 7.79 -12.30 -0.59
N THR A 147 8.42 -13.19 0.19
CA THR A 147 8.24 -14.64 0.07
C THR A 147 7.69 -15.23 1.36
N ILE A 148 6.73 -16.15 1.23
CA ILE A 148 6.23 -17.01 2.30
C ILE A 148 6.35 -18.46 1.84
N VAL A 149 7.04 -19.29 2.63
CA VAL A 149 7.15 -20.72 2.38
C VAL A 149 6.06 -21.44 3.16
N PHE A 150 5.13 -22.08 2.46
CA PHE A 150 4.14 -22.96 3.05
C PHE A 150 4.67 -24.39 3.06
N ASP A 151 4.82 -24.94 4.26
CA ASP A 151 5.22 -26.33 4.45
C ASP A 151 4.33 -27.01 5.50
N LYS A 152 3.72 -28.12 5.11
CA LYS A 152 2.85 -28.97 5.95
C LYS A 152 3.50 -30.30 6.32
N LYS A 153 4.70 -30.59 5.81
CA LYS A 153 5.38 -31.85 6.06
C LYS A 153 6.01 -31.79 7.45
N THR A 154 5.75 -32.81 8.26
CA THR A 154 6.41 -32.94 9.57
C THR A 154 7.88 -33.34 9.37
N PRO A 155 8.81 -32.84 10.22
CA PRO A 155 10.22 -33.20 10.11
C PRO A 155 10.42 -34.70 10.36
N ASP A 156 11.34 -35.32 9.63
CA ASP A 156 11.73 -36.71 9.89
C ASP A 156 12.39 -36.80 11.27
N LEU A 157 12.09 -37.85 12.05
CA LEU A 157 12.68 -38.06 13.39
C LEU A 157 12.95 -39.54 13.64
N GLU A 158 14.21 -39.87 13.87
CA GLU A 158 14.70 -41.20 14.19
C GLU A 158 15.54 -41.16 15.47
N ILE A 159 15.32 -42.16 16.33
CA ILE A 159 16.17 -42.42 17.49
C ILE A 159 16.99 -43.65 17.13
N THR A 160 18.31 -43.50 17.06
CA THR A 160 19.23 -44.55 16.63
C THR A 160 19.76 -45.36 17.81
N SER A 161 19.86 -44.74 18.98
CA SER A 161 20.32 -45.40 20.21
C SER A 161 19.90 -44.62 21.45
N PRO A 162 19.57 -45.27 22.58
CA PRO A 162 19.23 -46.67 22.69
C PRO A 162 17.85 -47.00 22.09
N SER A 163 17.61 -48.27 21.78
CA SER A 163 16.29 -48.75 21.34
C SER A 163 15.26 -48.67 22.47
N ASP A 164 14.00 -48.48 22.11
CA ASP A 164 12.88 -48.53 23.06
C ASP A 164 12.84 -49.88 23.82
N GLY A 165 12.59 -49.83 25.13
CA GLY A 165 12.58 -50.98 26.02
C GLY A 165 13.96 -51.45 26.50
N SER A 166 15.06 -50.81 26.09
CA SER A 166 16.41 -51.19 26.51
C SER A 166 16.58 -51.15 28.03
N SER A 167 17.37 -52.10 28.55
CA SER A 167 17.62 -52.24 29.99
C SER A 167 19.10 -51.98 30.30
N PHE A 168 19.34 -51.25 31.38
CA PHE A 168 20.66 -50.86 31.86
C PHE A 168 20.84 -51.33 33.30
N PHE A 169 22.02 -51.84 33.62
CA PHE A 169 22.31 -52.51 34.89
C PHE A 169 23.60 -51.98 35.52
N GLY A 170 23.60 -51.82 36.83
CA GLY A 170 24.76 -51.41 37.57
C GLY A 170 25.01 -49.89 37.49
N SER A 171 25.62 -49.34 38.53
CA SER A 171 25.89 -47.89 38.64
C SER A 171 26.70 -47.28 37.48
N SER A 172 27.49 -48.07 36.74
CA SER A 172 28.24 -47.61 35.57
C SER A 172 27.37 -47.30 34.34
N GLN A 173 26.15 -47.86 34.27
CA GLN A 173 25.20 -47.65 33.16
C GLN A 173 24.07 -46.68 33.52
N ARG A 174 24.19 -45.97 34.64
CA ARG A 174 23.19 -45.01 35.09
C ARG A 174 23.11 -43.77 34.20
N GLN A 175 24.18 -43.45 33.49
CA GLN A 175 24.22 -42.35 32.52
C GLN A 175 24.21 -42.92 31.11
N ILE A 176 23.30 -42.43 30.28
CA ILE A 176 23.15 -42.85 28.88
C ILE A 176 23.24 -41.65 27.96
N THR A 177 23.61 -41.90 26.71
CA THR A 177 23.50 -40.93 25.61
C THR A 177 22.43 -41.42 24.66
N LEU A 178 21.39 -40.61 24.50
CA LEU A 178 20.41 -40.73 23.44
C LEU A 178 21.00 -40.13 22.18
N GLU A 179 20.94 -40.87 21.08
CA GLU A 179 21.39 -40.48 19.76
C GLU A 179 20.22 -40.59 18.78
N GLY A 180 20.18 -39.68 17.82
CA GLY A 180 19.17 -39.72 16.79
C GLY A 180 19.49 -38.82 15.62
N LYS A 181 18.57 -38.81 14.66
CA LYS A 181 18.63 -37.99 13.46
C LYS A 181 17.29 -37.33 13.20
N THR A 182 17.33 -36.09 12.76
CA THR A 182 16.17 -35.35 12.28
C THR A 182 16.51 -34.55 11.03
N GLU A 183 15.58 -33.71 10.58
CA GLU A 183 15.85 -32.71 9.55
C GLU A 183 16.86 -31.67 10.06
N ALA A 184 17.87 -31.31 9.25
CA ALA A 184 19.00 -30.46 9.65
C ALA A 184 18.61 -29.08 10.20
N THR A 185 17.47 -28.52 9.77
CA THR A 185 16.95 -27.22 10.19
C THR A 185 15.93 -27.30 11.32
N ALA A 186 15.58 -28.50 11.76
CA ALA A 186 14.62 -28.68 12.84
C ALA A 186 15.27 -28.47 14.22
N SER A 187 14.49 -27.90 15.14
CA SER A 187 14.81 -27.87 16.56
C SER A 187 14.37 -29.18 17.22
N VAL A 188 15.19 -29.73 18.11
CA VAL A 188 14.85 -30.95 18.88
C VAL A 188 14.79 -30.65 20.37
N THR A 189 13.79 -31.23 21.04
CA THR A 189 13.69 -31.22 22.50
C THR A 189 13.63 -32.64 23.05
N VAL A 190 14.23 -32.86 24.22
CA VAL A 190 14.10 -34.10 25.00
C VAL A 190 13.58 -33.75 26.40
N ASN A 191 12.39 -34.22 26.76
CA ASN A 191 11.69 -33.85 28.00
C ASN A 191 11.69 -32.33 28.23
N ASP A 192 11.21 -31.59 27.22
CA ASP A 192 11.08 -30.13 27.18
C ASP A 192 12.41 -29.34 27.19
N ARG A 193 13.57 -30.02 27.13
CA ARG A 193 14.88 -29.37 27.01
C ARG A 193 15.33 -29.32 25.57
N ILE A 194 15.64 -28.12 25.07
CA ILE A 194 16.24 -27.94 23.74
C ILE A 194 17.65 -28.54 23.72
N ILE A 195 17.95 -29.29 22.67
CA ILE A 195 19.28 -29.87 22.40
C ILE A 195 19.81 -29.38 21.05
N SER A 196 21.13 -29.43 20.89
CA SER A 196 21.77 -29.08 19.62
C SER A 196 21.52 -30.16 18.57
N VAL A 197 21.27 -29.71 17.34
CA VAL A 197 21.22 -30.54 16.13
C VAL A 197 22.37 -30.07 15.25
N GLU A 198 23.18 -31.01 14.78
CA GLU A 198 24.31 -30.74 13.89
C GLU A 198 23.83 -30.48 12.46
N GLU A 199 24.70 -29.94 11.59
CA GLU A 199 24.35 -29.59 10.20
C GLU A 199 23.84 -30.78 9.37
N ASP A 200 24.20 -32.01 9.74
CA ASP A 200 23.76 -33.24 9.08
C ASP A 200 22.44 -33.81 9.66
N GLY A 201 21.85 -33.12 10.63
CA GLY A 201 20.62 -33.51 11.32
C GLY A 201 20.83 -34.47 12.49
N THR A 202 22.06 -34.85 12.83
CA THR A 202 22.33 -35.69 13.99
C THR A 202 22.20 -34.91 15.30
N PHE A 203 21.75 -35.58 16.35
CA PHE A 203 21.67 -34.99 17.69
C PHE A 203 22.05 -36.01 18.76
N GLN A 204 22.54 -35.49 19.88
CA GLN A 204 22.85 -36.29 21.06
C GLN A 204 22.34 -35.63 22.34
N TYR A 205 21.89 -36.44 23.29
CA TYR A 205 21.43 -35.99 24.60
C TYR A 205 21.84 -36.97 25.70
N THR A 206 22.69 -36.51 26.62
CA THR A 206 23.11 -37.31 27.77
C THR A 206 22.20 -37.06 28.96
N THR A 207 21.72 -38.14 29.58
CA THR A 207 20.86 -38.07 30.77
C THR A 207 21.17 -39.17 31.78
N THR A 208 20.77 -38.94 33.03
CA THR A 208 20.87 -39.92 34.12
C THR A 208 19.53 -40.61 34.32
N LEU A 209 19.57 -41.94 34.43
CA LEU A 209 18.41 -42.78 34.68
C LEU A 209 18.10 -42.87 36.18
N ASN A 210 16.81 -42.86 36.49
CA ASN A 210 16.26 -43.22 37.79
C ASN A 210 16.01 -44.73 37.85
N GLU A 211 16.00 -45.31 39.05
CA GLU A 211 15.63 -46.72 39.22
C GLU A 211 14.22 -46.99 38.64
N GLY A 212 14.09 -48.09 37.89
CA GLY A 212 12.86 -48.46 37.20
C GLY A 212 12.74 -47.87 35.80
N GLY A 213 11.51 -47.59 35.38
CA GLY A 213 11.19 -47.09 34.04
C GLY A 213 11.44 -45.59 33.88
N ASN A 214 12.11 -45.21 32.79
CA ASN A 214 12.47 -43.85 32.43
C ASN A 214 11.92 -43.54 31.03
N THR A 215 10.94 -42.67 30.93
CA THR A 215 10.39 -42.25 29.63
C THR A 215 11.11 -41.00 29.14
N LEU A 216 11.63 -41.05 27.91
CA LEU A 216 12.20 -39.91 27.21
C LEU A 216 11.28 -39.53 26.05
N LYS A 217 10.77 -38.30 26.09
CA LYS A 217 9.94 -37.71 25.07
C LYS A 217 10.81 -36.83 24.17
N VAL A 218 10.91 -37.18 22.89
CA VAL A 218 11.68 -36.45 21.88
C VAL A 218 10.73 -35.78 20.90
N ILE A 219 10.83 -34.47 20.74
CA ILE A 219 10.02 -33.70 19.78
C ILE A 219 10.97 -32.99 18.82
N SER A 220 10.80 -33.21 17.53
CA SER A 220 11.42 -32.42 16.47
C SER A 220 10.41 -31.42 15.91
N LYS A 221 10.85 -30.19 15.64
CA LYS A 221 10.02 -29.11 15.10
C LYS A 221 10.77 -28.33 14.02
N ASP A 222 10.19 -28.23 12.83
CA ASP A 222 10.76 -27.49 11.70
C ASP A 222 10.53 -25.96 11.79
N LEU A 223 10.97 -25.22 10.76
CA LEU A 223 10.80 -23.77 10.64
C LEU A 223 9.34 -23.33 10.43
N ALA A 224 8.54 -24.15 9.73
CA ALA A 224 7.13 -23.89 9.48
C ALA A 224 6.24 -24.19 10.71
N GLY A 225 6.81 -24.84 11.72
CA GLY A 225 6.19 -25.20 12.98
C GLY A 225 5.55 -26.59 13.00
N ASN A 226 5.78 -27.44 12.00
CA ASN A 226 5.34 -28.83 12.04
C ASN A 226 6.19 -29.63 13.03
N THR A 227 5.58 -30.62 13.68
CA THR A 227 6.22 -31.38 14.75
C THR A 227 6.09 -32.88 14.55
N THR A 228 7.17 -33.60 14.84
CA THR A 228 7.16 -35.07 15.00
C THR A 228 7.57 -35.42 16.42
N GLU A 229 6.82 -36.31 17.06
CA GLU A 229 7.06 -36.73 18.43
C GLU A 229 7.34 -38.23 18.49
N LYS A 230 8.36 -38.62 19.25
CA LYS A 230 8.64 -40.01 19.63
C LYS A 230 8.86 -40.12 21.13
N SER A 231 8.42 -41.23 21.71
CA SER A 231 8.69 -41.57 23.10
C SER A 231 9.38 -42.93 23.15
N LEU A 232 10.34 -43.06 24.06
CA LEU A 232 10.99 -44.34 24.37
C LEU A 232 11.06 -44.52 25.89
N THR A 233 11.00 -45.76 26.34
CA THR A 233 11.09 -46.13 27.76
C THR A 233 12.31 -47.01 27.99
N LEU A 234 13.17 -46.57 28.91
CA LEU A 234 14.37 -47.29 29.32
C LEU A 234 14.20 -47.83 30.74
N ASN A 235 14.68 -49.03 31.00
CA ASN A 235 14.64 -49.63 32.32
C ASN A 235 16.04 -49.58 32.95
N PHE A 236 16.14 -49.14 34.19
CA PHE A 236 17.41 -49.12 34.92
C PHE A 236 17.30 -49.87 36.25
N THR A 237 18.26 -50.77 36.48
CA THR A 237 18.43 -51.50 37.74
C THR A 237 19.82 -51.19 38.31
N PRO A 238 19.95 -50.57 39.50
CA PRO A 238 21.22 -50.11 40.08
C PRO A 238 22.32 -51.15 40.29
#